data_AF-M4NHX5-F1
#
_entry.id   AF-M4NHX5-F1
#
_cell.length_a   1.000
_cell.length_b   1.000
_cell.length_c   1.000
_cell.angle_alpha   90.00
_cell.angle_beta   90.00
_cell.angle_gamma   90.00
#
_symmetry.space_group_name_H-M   'P 1'
#
loop_
_entity.id
_entity.type
_entity.pdbx_description
1 polymer ?
#
loop_
_entity_poly.entity_id
_entity_poly.type
_entity_poly.pdbx_seq_one_letter_code
_entity_poly.pdbx_strand_id
1 'polypeptide(L)'
;MAVKRRAEIWTALHPEQVGKDFPPVAKHGRPQPKAFAAETAEASGMTKRSINQHLARAEALGDDLDEVAGTSLDKGVELDALAACLP
;
A
#
# COMPACT_ATOMS: atom_id res chain seq x y z
N MET A 1 -0.25 -3.41 10.01
CA MET A 1 -1.55 -2.83 10.43
C MET A 1 -1.96 -1.47 9.84
N ALA A 2 -1.19 -0.38 9.95
CA ALA A 2 -1.73 0.96 9.65
C ALA A 2 -2.10 1.21 8.16
N VAL A 3 -1.35 0.64 7.21
CA VAL A 3 -1.55 0.90 5.78
C VAL A 3 -2.73 0.11 5.21
N LYS A 4 -2.95 -1.15 5.62
CA LYS A 4 -4.07 -1.99 5.16
C LYS A 4 -5.43 -1.40 5.57
N ARG A 5 -5.58 -1.07 6.86
CA ARG A 5 -6.78 -0.41 7.37
C ARG A 5 -7.03 0.95 6.71
N ARG A 6 -5.96 1.71 6.41
CA ARG A 6 -6.08 2.99 5.69
C ARG A 6 -6.47 2.77 4.22
N ALA A 7 -6.01 1.69 3.58
CA ALA A 7 -6.42 1.31 2.23
C ALA A 7 -7.90 0.96 2.18
N GLU A 8 -8.42 0.16 3.12
CA GLU A 8 -9.84 -0.19 3.21
C GLU A 8 -10.73 1.05 3.38
N ILE A 9 -10.37 1.94 4.32
CA ILE A 9 -11.08 3.22 4.53
C ILE A 9 -11.02 4.09 3.27
N TRP A 10 -9.86 4.16 2.61
CA TRP A 10 -9.72 4.95 1.40
C TRP A 10 -10.55 4.40 0.23
N THR A 11 -10.59 3.08 0.05
CA THR A 11 -11.42 2.38 -0.94
C THR A 11 -12.90 2.65 -0.70
N ALA A 12 -13.35 2.65 0.56
CA ALA A 12 -14.73 2.98 0.91
C ALA A 12 -15.08 4.46 0.64
N LEU A 13 -14.10 5.37 0.76
CA LEU A 13 -14.27 6.80 0.50
C LEU A 13 -14.12 7.19 -0.98
N HIS A 14 -13.43 6.37 -1.79
CA HIS A 14 -13.14 6.63 -3.21
C HIS A 14 -13.53 5.44 -4.10
N PRO A 15 -14.79 4.98 -4.06
CA PRO A 15 -15.24 3.80 -4.81
C PRO A 15 -15.05 3.96 -6.32
N GLU A 16 -15.07 5.19 -6.85
CA GLU A 16 -14.88 5.49 -8.26
C GLU A 16 -13.42 5.43 -8.74
N GLN A 17 -12.45 5.29 -7.83
CA GLN A 17 -11.00 5.28 -8.13
C GLN A 17 -10.36 3.89 -7.97
N VAL A 18 -11.10 2.94 -7.40
CA VAL A 18 -10.66 1.55 -7.23
C VAL A 18 -10.53 0.88 -8.60
N GLY A 19 -9.37 0.27 -8.88
CA GLY A 19 -9.09 -0.45 -10.12
C GLY A 19 -8.90 0.43 -11.37
N LYS A 20 -8.82 1.75 -11.23
CA LYS A 20 -8.53 2.65 -12.35
C LYS A 20 -7.05 3.01 -12.39
N ASP A 21 -6.36 2.53 -13.42
CA ASP A 21 -5.03 2.99 -13.78
C ASP A 21 -5.14 4.33 -14.51
N PHE A 22 -4.97 5.43 -13.77
CA PHE A 22 -4.86 6.75 -14.38
C PHE A 22 -3.43 6.99 -14.87
N PRO A 23 -3.21 7.30 -16.16
CA PRO A 23 -1.91 7.78 -16.61
C PRO A 23 -1.49 9.03 -15.82
N PRO A 24 -0.19 9.20 -15.53
CA PRO A 24 0.33 10.18 -14.57
C PRO A 24 0.04 11.64 -14.93
N VAL A 25 -0.37 11.91 -16.18
CA VAL A 25 -0.80 13.23 -16.66
C VAL A 25 -2.10 13.07 -17.42
N ALA A 26 -3.11 13.89 -17.10
CA ALA A 26 -4.32 13.97 -17.91
C ALA A 26 -3.97 14.51 -19.30
N LYS A 27 -4.58 13.92 -20.35
CA LYS A 27 -4.44 14.34 -21.75
C LYS A 27 -4.72 15.84 -21.99
N HIS A 28 -5.30 16.54 -21.02
CA HIS A 28 -5.69 17.95 -21.06
C HIS A 28 -5.10 18.82 -19.93
N GLY A 29 -3.99 18.42 -19.29
CA GLY A 29 -3.25 19.29 -18.36
C GLY A 29 -3.95 19.57 -17.01
N ARG A 30 -5.04 18.85 -16.71
CA ARG A 30 -5.71 18.92 -15.40
C ARG A 30 -5.03 17.95 -14.42
N PRO A 31 -4.94 18.28 -13.13
CA PRO A 31 -4.51 17.33 -12.11
C PRO A 31 -5.45 16.12 -12.12
N GLN A 32 -4.89 14.92 -12.22
CA GLN A 32 -5.66 13.69 -12.03
C GLN A 32 -5.91 13.46 -10.54
N PRO A 33 -7.03 12.82 -10.17
CA PRO A 33 -7.21 12.32 -8.81
C PRO A 33 -6.05 11.37 -8.46
N LYS A 34 -5.50 11.52 -7.26
CA LYS A 34 -4.34 10.76 -6.80
C LYS A 34 -4.82 9.38 -6.35
N ALA A 35 -4.17 8.32 -6.83
CA ALA A 35 -4.41 6.97 -6.30
C ALA A 35 -3.99 6.85 -4.83
N PHE A 36 -4.58 5.90 -4.10
CA PHE A 36 -4.32 5.65 -2.66
C PHE A 36 -2.85 5.78 -2.25
N ALA A 37 -1.95 5.11 -2.98
CA ALA A 37 -0.53 5.07 -2.64
C ALA A 37 0.15 6.44 -2.78
N ALA A 38 -0.34 7.30 -3.67
CA ALA A 38 0.17 8.66 -3.84
C ALA A 38 -0.35 9.61 -2.75
N GLU A 39 -1.64 9.52 -2.40
CA GLU A 39 -2.20 10.32 -1.29
C GLU A 39 -1.64 9.90 0.06
N THR A 40 -1.48 8.60 0.27
CA THR A 40 -0.94 8.07 1.53
C THR A 40 0.54 8.42 1.66
N ALA A 41 1.32 8.36 0.58
CA ALA A 41 2.71 8.80 0.54
C ALA A 41 2.88 10.27 0.96
N GLU A 42 2.05 11.16 0.41
CA GLU A 42 2.07 12.58 0.76
C GLU A 42 1.67 12.81 2.24
N ALA A 43 0.65 12.10 2.72
CA ALA A 43 0.18 12.24 4.10
C ALA A 43 1.15 11.64 5.14
N SER A 44 1.89 10.58 4.80
CA SER A 44 2.83 9.91 5.71
C SER A 44 4.28 10.35 5.57
N GLY A 45 4.59 11.18 4.56
CA GLY A 45 5.97 11.54 4.20
C GLY A 45 6.78 10.38 3.60
N MET A 46 6.15 9.25 3.30
CA MET A 46 6.79 8.09 2.67
C MET A 46 6.76 8.20 1.15
N THR A 47 7.61 7.44 0.47
CA THR A 47 7.54 7.35 -1.00
C THR A 47 6.40 6.43 -1.43
N LYS A 48 5.81 6.67 -2.61
CA LYS A 48 4.81 5.77 -3.22
C LYS A 48 5.30 4.33 -3.31
N ARG A 49 6.60 4.13 -3.60
CA ARG A 49 7.23 2.80 -3.62
C ARG A 49 7.15 2.10 -2.27
N SER A 50 7.44 2.81 -1.18
CA SER A 50 7.35 2.26 0.18
C SER A 50 5.91 1.88 0.52
N ILE A 51 4.92 2.72 0.18
CA ILE A 51 3.50 2.38 0.39
C ILE A 51 3.09 1.13 -0.38
N ASN A 52 3.50 1.02 -1.65
CA ASN A 52 3.22 -0.17 -2.46
C ASN A 52 3.90 -1.43 -1.90
N GLN A 53 5.12 -1.32 -1.37
CA GLN A 53 5.78 -2.45 -0.70
C GLN A 53 5.03 -2.87 0.58
N HIS A 54 4.55 -1.91 1.37
CA HIS A 54 3.74 -2.24 2.55
C HIS A 54 2.41 -2.92 2.18
N LEU A 55 1.79 -2.51 1.07
CA LEU A 55 0.60 -3.18 0.54
C LEU A 55 0.91 -4.61 0.10
N ALA A 56 1.96 -4.80 -0.70
CA ALA A 56 2.36 -6.12 -1.18
C ALA A 56 2.69 -7.09 -0.02
N ARG A 57 3.39 -6.61 1.02
CA ARG A 57 3.65 -7.40 2.24
C ARG A 57 2.36 -7.75 2.97
N ALA A 58 1.44 -6.80 3.12
CA ALA A 58 0.17 -7.02 3.81
C ALA A 58 -0.79 -7.95 3.04
N GLU A 59 -0.68 -7.98 1.71
CA GLU A 59 -1.42 -8.90 0.84
C GLU A 59 -0.83 -10.30 0.86
N ALA A 60 0.50 -10.43 0.78
CA ALA A 60 1.18 -11.71 0.81
C ALA A 60 1.09 -12.39 2.18
N LEU A 61 1.34 -11.65 3.27
CA LEU A 61 1.43 -12.22 4.62
C LEU A 61 0.08 -12.28 5.35
N GLY A 62 -0.91 -11.47 4.94
CA GLY A 62 -2.25 -11.51 5.54
C GLY A 62 -2.24 -11.36 7.05
N ASP A 63 -2.74 -12.38 7.75
CA ASP A 63 -2.86 -12.43 9.22
C ASP A 63 -1.50 -12.74 9.89
N ASP A 64 -0.58 -13.42 9.21
CA ASP A 64 0.76 -13.74 9.72
C ASP A 64 1.57 -12.45 9.99
N LEU A 65 1.23 -11.36 9.27
CA LEU A 65 1.85 -10.05 9.46
C LEU A 65 1.69 -9.54 10.90
N ASP A 66 0.58 -9.85 11.55
CA ASP A 66 0.30 -9.42 12.91
C ASP A 66 1.00 -10.31 13.94
N GLU A 67 1.20 -11.60 13.62
CA GLU A 67 1.95 -12.53 14.48
C GLU A 67 3.43 -12.19 14.55
N VAL A 68 4.00 -11.70 13.45
CA VAL A 68 5.42 -11.31 13.40
C VAL A 68 5.68 -9.88 13.88
N ALA A 69 4.64 -9.07 14.10
CA ALA A 69 4.76 -7.68 14.53
C ALA A 69 5.48 -7.55 15.88
N GLY A 70 6.45 -6.63 15.98
CA GLY A 70 7.27 -6.44 17.19
C GLY A 70 8.30 -7.55 17.45
N THR A 71 8.42 -8.55 16.58
CA THR A 71 9.47 -9.57 16.64
C THR A 71 10.70 -9.16 15.82
N SER A 72 11.76 -9.98 15.82
CA SER A 72 12.91 -9.79 14.92
C SER A 72 12.56 -9.89 13.44
N LEU A 73 11.42 -10.51 13.09
CA LEU A 73 10.90 -10.64 11.74
C LEU A 73 10.11 -9.41 11.28
N ASP A 74 9.84 -8.43 12.16
CA ASP A 74 9.17 -7.17 11.84
C ASP A 74 10.11 -6.16 11.16
N LYS A 75 10.86 -6.62 10.16
CA LYS A 75 11.77 -5.81 9.37
C LYS A 75 11.42 -5.99 7.92
N GLY A 76 11.50 -4.91 7.14
CA GLY A 76 11.08 -4.93 5.74
C GLY A 76 11.71 -6.06 4.92
N VAL A 77 13.00 -6.33 5.12
CA VAL A 77 13.71 -7.42 4.43
C VAL A 77 13.29 -8.82 4.86
N GLU A 78 12.94 -9.01 6.14
CA GLU A 78 12.49 -10.29 6.68
C GLU A 78 11.05 -10.57 6.22
N LEU A 79 10.19 -9.55 6.21
CA LEU A 79 8.85 -9.64 5.66
C LEU A 79 8.85 -9.92 4.16
N ASP A 80 9.79 -9.32 3.41
CA ASP A 80 9.96 -9.62 1.98
C ASP A 80 10.42 -11.08 1.76
N ALA A 81 11.33 -11.58 2.60
CA ALA A 81 11.78 -12.97 2.54
C ALA A 81 10.66 -13.95 2.91
N LEU A 82 9.88 -13.65 3.95
CA LEU A 82 8.74 -14.44 4.38
C LEU A 82 7.67 -14.50 3.29
N ALA A 83 7.35 -13.36 2.68
CA ALA A 83 6.42 -13.27 1.55
C ALA A 83 6.89 -14.07 0.34
N ALA A 84 8.20 -14.11 0.06
CA ALA A 84 8.77 -14.90 -1.05
C ALA A 84 8.76 -16.42 -0.79
N CYS A 85 8.62 -16.86 0.46
CA CYS A 85 8.51 -18.27 0.82
C CYS A 85 7.06 -18.78 0.79
N LEU A 86 6.06 -17.91 0.67
CA LEU A 86 4.67 -18.30 0.54
C LEU A 86 4.38 -18.75 -0.92
N PRO A 87 3.60 -19.84 -1.10
CA PRO A 87 3.35 -20.45 -2.41
C PRO A 87 2.45 -19.63 -3.33
#